data_AF-A0A1Q7JNC5-F1
#
_entry.id   AF-A0A1Q7JNC5-F1
#
_cell.length_a   1.000
_cell.length_b   1.000
_cell.length_c   1.000
_cell.angle_alpha   90.00
_cell.angle_beta   90.00
_cell.angle_gamma   90.00
#
_symmetry.space_group_name_H-M   'P 1'
#
loop_
_entity.id
_entity.type
_entity.pdbx_description
1 polymer ?
#
loop_
_entity_poly.entity_id
_entity_poly.type
_entity_poly.pdbx_seq_one_letter_code
_entity_poly.pdbx_strand_id
1 'polypeptide(L)'
;MKDQWTDRLSDYLDGDLGVADRGALEAHLASCPACEATLDELRRVVARAQALDDRPPATDLWPAIAEQIGVSSGAHRVVSLAAHRARRRVSLTVPQLAAAAAVLLLLGSGGAYLALHRSTQDNRPLARRQTGIEPVTATIGWVQKTSASYDAAVAELQGALEQGRKSGRLDSATVRVLTQSLVTIDSAIVQARRALAADPGSAYLNQHLADTMRRKLELLRRASTLAPART
;
A
#
# COMPACT_ATOMS: atom_id res chain seq x y z
N MET A 1 28.12 -0.41 -18.76
CA MET A 1 27.75 -1.75 -18.24
C MET A 1 28.07 -1.72 -16.77
N LYS A 2 27.07 -1.66 -15.89
CA LYS A 2 27.32 -1.70 -14.45
C LYS A 2 27.60 -3.15 -14.06
N ASP A 3 28.65 -3.38 -13.30
CA ASP A 3 28.90 -4.69 -12.72
C ASP A 3 27.82 -4.94 -11.66
N GLN A 4 27.22 -6.13 -11.67
CA GLN A 4 26.18 -6.52 -10.71
C GLN A 4 26.68 -6.42 -9.26
N TRP A 5 28.00 -6.51 -9.04
CA TRP A 5 28.61 -6.45 -7.73
C TRP A 5 28.71 -5.03 -7.17
N THR A 6 28.77 -4.02 -8.03
CA THR A 6 28.87 -2.61 -7.60
C THR A 6 27.69 -2.19 -6.74
N ASP A 7 26.48 -2.61 -7.10
CA ASP A 7 25.26 -2.29 -6.34
C ASP A 7 25.17 -3.06 -5.01
N ARG A 8 25.98 -4.11 -4.80
CA ARG A 8 26.03 -4.93 -3.56
C ARG A 8 27.18 -4.56 -2.62
N LEU A 9 28.02 -3.59 -2.97
CA LEU A 9 29.13 -3.14 -2.10
C LEU A 9 28.63 -2.46 -0.81
N SER A 10 27.47 -1.79 -0.84
CA SER A 10 26.86 -1.23 0.37
C SER A 10 26.44 -2.34 1.32
N ASP A 11 25.65 -3.30 0.85
CA ASP A 11 25.20 -4.46 1.64
C ASP A 11 26.40 -5.23 2.26
N TYR A 12 27.54 -5.28 1.56
CA TYR A 12 28.77 -5.88 2.10
C TYR A 12 29.34 -5.11 3.30
N LEU A 13 29.36 -3.78 3.22
CA LEU A 13 29.83 -2.90 4.29
C LEU A 13 28.87 -2.88 5.48
N ASP A 14 27.56 -2.89 5.21
CA ASP A 14 26.51 -2.89 6.22
C ASP A 14 26.36 -4.25 6.91
N GLY A 15 26.91 -5.32 6.31
CA GLY A 15 26.87 -6.68 6.85
C GLY A 15 25.60 -7.45 6.49
N ASP A 16 24.80 -6.92 5.57
CA ASP A 16 23.51 -7.47 5.15
C ASP A 16 23.62 -8.55 4.06
N LEU A 17 24.83 -8.80 3.54
CA LEU A 17 25.08 -9.91 2.61
C LEU A 17 25.10 -11.27 3.32
N GLY A 18 24.35 -12.23 2.76
CA GLY A 18 24.44 -13.63 3.15
C GLY A 18 25.84 -14.21 2.90
N VAL A 19 26.20 -15.27 3.65
CA VAL A 19 27.55 -15.87 3.65
C VAL A 19 28.03 -16.29 2.25
N ALA A 20 27.14 -16.88 1.44
CA ALA A 20 27.48 -17.32 0.08
C ALA A 20 27.77 -16.14 -0.86
N ASP A 21 26.95 -15.09 -0.80
CA ASP A 21 27.13 -13.88 -1.60
C ASP A 21 28.38 -13.11 -1.19
N ARG A 22 28.69 -13.09 0.12
CA ARG A 22 29.90 -12.48 0.66
C ARG A 22 31.16 -13.12 0.08
N GLY A 23 31.24 -14.46 0.09
CA GLY A 23 32.38 -15.17 -0.48
C GLY A 23 32.53 -14.96 -2.00
N ALA A 24 31.41 -14.93 -2.73
CA ALA A 24 31.43 -14.66 -4.17
C ALA A 24 31.89 -13.23 -4.49
N LEU A 25 31.45 -12.24 -3.71
CA LEU A 25 31.89 -10.86 -3.85
C LEU A 25 33.38 -10.70 -3.49
N GLU A 26 33.86 -11.34 -2.43
CA GLU A 26 35.29 -11.30 -2.06
C GLU A 26 36.19 -11.91 -3.15
N ALA A 27 35.75 -13.02 -3.77
CA ALA A 27 36.43 -13.58 -4.94
C ALA A 27 36.42 -12.62 -6.13
N HIS A 28 35.30 -11.90 -6.35
CA HIS A 28 35.22 -10.90 -7.41
C HIS A 28 36.17 -9.71 -7.15
N LEU A 29 36.20 -9.18 -5.92
CA LEU A 29 37.07 -8.07 -5.51
C LEU A 29 38.55 -8.39 -5.76
N ALA A 30 38.97 -9.64 -5.53
CA ALA A 30 40.35 -10.08 -5.82
C ALA A 30 40.73 -10.01 -7.32
N SER A 31 39.76 -9.95 -8.21
CA SER A 31 39.96 -9.95 -9.67
C SER A 31 39.57 -8.64 -10.36
N CYS A 32 38.87 -7.73 -9.67
CA CYS A 32 38.30 -6.52 -10.25
C CYS A 32 38.77 -5.25 -9.50
N PRO A 33 39.85 -4.58 -9.97
CA PRO A 33 40.41 -3.42 -9.29
C PRO A 33 39.46 -2.20 -9.27
N ALA A 34 38.52 -2.12 -10.21
CA ALA A 34 37.52 -1.04 -10.22
C ALA A 34 36.53 -1.18 -9.05
N CYS A 35 36.09 -2.40 -8.75
CA CYS A 35 35.20 -2.68 -7.62
C CYS A 35 35.94 -2.53 -6.28
N GLU A 36 37.22 -2.92 -6.21
CA GLU A 36 38.07 -2.68 -5.04
C GLU A 36 38.24 -1.17 -4.75
N ALA A 37 38.56 -0.38 -5.78
CA ALA A 37 38.69 1.07 -5.64
C ALA A 37 37.38 1.73 -5.15
N THR A 38 36.24 1.28 -5.68
CA THR A 38 34.92 1.76 -5.25
C THR A 38 34.64 1.40 -3.79
N LEU A 39 34.98 0.18 -3.37
CA LEU A 39 34.82 -0.26 -1.98
C LEU A 39 35.67 0.59 -1.02
N ASP A 40 36.89 0.93 -1.41
CA ASP A 40 37.76 1.79 -0.61
C ASP A 40 37.27 3.24 -0.55
N GLU A 41 36.67 3.76 -1.62
CA GLU A 41 35.97 5.05 -1.59
C GLU A 41 34.82 5.05 -0.58
N LEU A 42 33.99 3.99 -0.59
CA LEU A 42 32.89 3.84 0.35
C LEU A 42 33.40 3.73 1.80
N ARG A 43 34.45 2.93 2.06
CA ARG A 43 35.09 2.85 3.38
C ARG A 43 35.57 4.21 3.88
N ARG A 44 36.15 5.05 3.00
CA ARG A 44 36.55 6.43 3.35
C ARG A 44 35.36 7.34 3.66
N VAL A 45 34.21 7.13 3.02
CA VAL A 45 32.97 7.87 3.36
C VAL A 45 32.49 7.46 4.74
N VAL A 46 32.40 6.16 5.01
CA VAL A 46 31.98 5.62 6.32
C VAL A 46 32.89 6.11 7.43
N ALA A 47 34.22 6.03 7.26
CA ALA A 47 35.19 6.51 8.25
C ALA A 47 35.04 8.02 8.54
N ARG A 48 34.79 8.83 7.51
CA ARG A 48 34.51 10.27 7.70
C ARG A 48 33.20 10.51 8.43
N ALA A 49 32.14 9.77 8.08
CA ALA A 49 30.85 9.86 8.75
C ALA A 49 30.94 9.48 10.24
N GLN A 50 31.71 8.45 10.57
CA GLN A 50 31.95 8.03 11.96
C GLN A 50 32.79 9.03 12.76
N ALA A 51 33.59 9.86 12.08
CA ALA A 51 34.38 10.91 12.72
C ALA A 51 33.60 12.21 12.97
N LEU A 52 32.33 12.29 12.55
CA LEU A 52 31.49 13.45 12.88
C LEU A 52 31.08 13.41 14.35
N ASP A 53 31.15 14.58 15.00
CA ASP A 53 30.61 14.75 16.34
C ASP A 53 29.09 14.55 16.32
N ASP A 54 28.59 13.74 17.25
CA ASP A 54 27.16 13.61 17.49
C ASP A 54 26.65 14.87 18.20
N ARG A 55 25.90 15.69 17.47
CA ARG A 55 25.34 16.95 17.99
C ARG A 55 23.84 16.76 18.24
N PRO A 56 23.42 16.68 19.52
CA PRO A 56 22.00 16.62 19.82
C PRO A 56 21.30 17.94 19.45
N PRO A 57 19.99 17.90 19.18
CA PRO A 57 19.22 19.13 18.99
C PRO A 57 19.26 19.99 20.25
N ALA A 58 19.28 21.33 20.08
CA ALA A 58 19.38 22.28 21.19
C ALA A 58 18.15 22.28 22.11
N THR A 59 17.01 21.78 21.62
CA THR A 59 15.74 21.71 22.34
C THR A 59 15.06 20.38 22.08
N ASP A 60 14.13 19.99 22.95
CA ASP A 60 13.28 18.82 22.71
C ASP A 60 12.36 19.07 21.51
N LEU A 61 12.55 18.28 20.44
CA LEU A 61 11.76 18.36 19.21
C LEU A 61 10.50 17.49 19.26
N TRP A 62 10.39 16.60 20.25
CA TRP A 62 9.30 15.63 20.30
C TRP A 62 7.90 16.25 20.35
N PRO A 63 7.63 17.33 21.10
CA PRO A 63 6.28 17.93 21.13
C PRO A 63 5.79 18.39 19.76
N ALA A 64 6.67 19.04 18.98
CA ALA A 64 6.35 19.52 17.63
C ALA A 64 6.16 18.36 16.64
N ILE A 65 7.02 17.33 16.72
CA ILE A 65 6.88 16.12 15.91
C ILE A 65 5.55 15.44 16.24
N ALA A 66 5.25 15.23 17.52
CA ALA A 66 4.06 14.56 18.02
C ALA A 66 2.77 15.30 17.62
N GLU A 67 2.80 16.64 17.57
CA GLU A 67 1.71 17.45 17.02
C GLU A 67 1.54 17.22 15.53
N GLN A 68 2.62 17.25 14.74
CA GLN A 68 2.57 17.08 13.29
C GLN A 68 2.12 15.67 12.86
N ILE A 69 2.53 14.64 13.60
CA ILE A 69 2.07 13.25 13.36
C ILE A 69 0.69 12.96 13.96
N GLY A 70 0.09 13.93 14.67
CA GLY A 70 -1.24 13.80 15.28
C GLY A 70 -1.31 12.90 16.51
N VAL A 71 -0.16 12.56 17.11
CA VAL A 71 -0.07 11.70 18.31
C VAL A 71 -0.35 12.50 19.60
N SER A 72 -0.07 13.80 19.60
CA SER A 72 -0.35 14.70 20.76
C SER A 72 -1.84 15.01 20.96
N SER A 73 -2.66 14.81 19.94
CA SER A 73 -4.11 14.88 20.10
C SER A 73 -4.55 13.61 20.82
N GLY A 74 -5.00 13.70 22.07
CA GLY A 74 -5.60 12.59 22.85
C GLY A 74 -6.83 11.92 22.23
N ALA A 75 -7.06 12.10 20.92
CA ALA A 75 -8.06 11.46 20.09
C ALA A 75 -7.74 9.98 19.79
N HIS A 76 -6.47 9.55 19.88
CA HIS A 76 -6.16 8.12 19.94
C HIS A 76 -6.41 7.60 21.36
N ARG A 77 -7.70 7.48 21.72
CA ARG A 77 -8.12 6.66 22.85
C ARG A 77 -7.57 5.26 22.59
N VAL A 78 -6.56 4.85 23.35
CA VAL A 78 -6.15 3.45 23.43
C VAL A 78 -7.37 2.68 23.91
N VAL A 79 -8.14 2.12 22.97
CA VAL A 79 -9.32 1.34 23.29
C VAL A 79 -8.79 0.04 23.90
N SER A 80 -8.81 -0.04 25.24
CA SER A 80 -8.55 -1.30 25.90
C SER A 80 -9.57 -2.33 25.38
N LEU A 81 -9.10 -3.36 24.66
CA LEU A 81 -9.98 -4.41 24.15
C LEU A 81 -10.72 -5.14 25.29
N ALA A 82 -10.20 -5.06 26.52
CA ALA A 82 -10.83 -5.57 27.73
C ALA A 82 -12.18 -4.90 28.03
N ALA A 83 -12.28 -3.57 27.90
CA ALA A 83 -13.52 -2.84 28.16
C ALA A 83 -14.62 -3.13 27.12
N HIS A 84 -14.25 -3.47 25.88
CA HIS A 84 -15.20 -3.86 24.83
C HIS A 84 -15.77 -5.28 25.01
N ARG A 85 -15.02 -6.19 25.65
CA ARG A 85 -15.48 -7.56 25.89
C ARG A 85 -16.52 -7.64 27.01
N ALA A 86 -16.47 -6.72 27.98
CA ALA A 86 -17.43 -6.66 29.08
C ALA A 86 -18.83 -6.20 28.65
N ARG A 87 -18.96 -5.41 27.58
CA ARG A 87 -20.26 -4.90 27.08
C ARG A 87 -21.00 -5.82 26.10
N ARG A 88 -20.42 -6.97 25.71
CA ARG A 88 -21.05 -7.95 24.80
C ARG A 88 -21.63 -9.17 25.51
N ARG A 89 -22.09 -9.03 26.76
CA ARG A 89 -22.94 -10.06 27.38
C ARG A 89 -24.40 -9.70 27.10
N VAL A 90 -24.88 -10.07 25.91
CA VAL A 90 -26.32 -10.03 25.62
C VAL A 90 -26.95 -11.21 26.35
N SER A 91 -27.64 -10.94 27.45
CA SER A 91 -28.41 -11.95 28.17
C SER A 91 -29.72 -12.19 27.42
N LEU A 92 -29.70 -13.11 26.46
CA LEU A 92 -30.93 -13.60 25.83
C LEU A 92 -31.57 -14.64 26.76
N THR A 93 -32.76 -14.33 27.27
CA THR A 93 -33.53 -15.28 28.07
C THR A 93 -34.02 -16.43 27.18
N VAL A 94 -33.96 -17.67 27.67
CA VAL A 94 -34.38 -18.91 26.98
C VAL A 94 -35.68 -18.78 26.15
N PRO A 95 -36.77 -18.13 26.63
CA PRO A 95 -37.99 -17.99 25.82
C PRO A 95 -37.81 -17.14 24.54
N GLN A 96 -36.86 -16.19 24.54
CA GLN A 96 -36.61 -15.30 23.41
C GLN A 96 -35.85 -16.00 22.27
N LEU A 97 -35.01 -16.99 22.60
CA LEU A 97 -34.34 -17.86 21.62
C LEU A 97 -35.31 -18.81 20.92
N ALA A 98 -36.32 -19.32 21.64
CA ALA A 98 -37.32 -20.23 21.07
C ALA A 98 -38.20 -19.52 20.01
N ALA A 99 -38.60 -18.27 20.27
CA ALA A 99 -39.38 -17.48 19.31
C ALA A 99 -38.57 -17.17 18.02
N ALA A 100 -37.28 -16.82 18.16
CA ALA A 100 -36.41 -16.56 17.01
C ALA A 100 -36.16 -17.82 16.17
N ALA A 101 -36.02 -18.99 16.80
CA ALA A 101 -35.88 -20.27 16.10
C ALA A 101 -37.15 -20.62 15.29
N ALA A 102 -38.35 -20.37 15.82
CA ALA A 102 -39.60 -20.59 15.10
C ALA A 102 -39.74 -19.71 13.86
N VAL A 103 -39.35 -18.43 13.95
CA VAL A 103 -39.32 -17.49 12.81
C VAL A 103 -38.33 -17.97 11.75
N LEU A 104 -37.12 -18.38 12.13
CA LEU A 104 -36.12 -18.89 11.18
C LEU A 104 -36.58 -20.18 10.48
N LEU A 105 -37.29 -21.08 11.16
CA LEU A 105 -37.87 -22.28 10.56
C LEU A 105 -39.03 -21.96 9.60
N LEU A 106 -39.83 -20.95 9.91
CA LEU A 106 -40.92 -20.47 9.03
C LEU A 106 -40.36 -19.78 7.78
N LEU A 107 -39.30 -18.98 7.89
CA LEU A 107 -38.65 -18.36 6.73
C LEU A 107 -37.79 -19.36 5.93
N GLY A 108 -37.22 -20.38 6.57
CA GLY A 108 -36.39 -21.40 5.92
C GLY A 108 -37.16 -22.38 5.04
N SER A 109 -38.41 -22.71 5.41
CA SER A 109 -39.23 -23.67 4.66
C SER A 109 -39.76 -23.12 3.31
N GLY A 110 -39.89 -21.80 3.16
CA GLY A 110 -40.24 -21.16 1.88
C GLY A 110 -39.11 -21.14 0.84
N GLY A 111 -37.85 -21.07 1.28
CA GLY A 111 -36.68 -21.03 0.38
C GLY A 111 -36.34 -22.39 -0.25
N ALA A 112 -36.58 -23.48 0.47
CA ALA A 112 -36.28 -24.83 0.01
C ALA A 112 -37.15 -25.27 -1.19
N TYR A 113 -38.41 -24.83 -1.25
CA TYR A 113 -39.32 -25.17 -2.36
C TYR A 113 -38.95 -24.46 -3.68
N LEU A 114 -38.42 -23.23 -3.62
CA LEU A 114 -37.92 -22.51 -4.79
C LEU A 114 -36.52 -22.96 -5.23
N ALA A 115 -35.72 -23.52 -4.31
CA ALA A 115 -34.39 -24.06 -4.62
C ALA A 115 -34.46 -25.43 -5.33
N LEU A 116 -35.44 -26.28 -4.99
CA LEU A 116 -35.62 -27.59 -5.61
C LEU A 116 -36.25 -27.53 -7.02
N HIS A 117 -36.85 -26.40 -7.42
CA HIS A 117 -37.39 -26.21 -8.77
C HIS A 117 -36.49 -25.45 -9.75
N ARG A 118 -35.34 -24.91 -9.30
CA ARG A 118 -34.36 -24.23 -10.17
C ARG A 118 -33.20 -25.13 -10.64
N SER A 119 -33.14 -26.39 -10.23
CA SER A 119 -32.01 -27.28 -10.49
C SER A 119 -32.06 -28.01 -11.84
N THR A 120 -32.43 -27.32 -12.93
CA THR A 120 -32.32 -27.85 -14.31
C THR A 120 -31.50 -27.00 -15.27
N GLN A 121 -30.89 -25.89 -14.82
CA GLN A 121 -30.04 -25.05 -15.68
C GLN A 121 -28.85 -24.49 -14.91
N ASP A 122 -27.80 -25.32 -14.76
CA ASP A 122 -26.40 -24.86 -14.83
C ASP A 122 -25.46 -26.06 -14.71
N ASN A 123 -25.43 -26.88 -15.76
CA ASN A 123 -24.38 -27.87 -15.96
C ASN A 123 -23.35 -27.25 -16.91
N ARG A 124 -22.54 -26.30 -16.41
CA ARG A 124 -21.30 -25.89 -17.09
C ARG A 124 -20.19 -26.82 -16.61
N PRO A 125 -19.53 -27.57 -17.50
CA PRO A 125 -18.46 -28.47 -17.10
C PRO A 125 -17.34 -27.68 -16.45
N LEU A 126 -16.90 -28.13 -15.27
CA LEU A 126 -15.67 -27.71 -14.63
C LEU A 126 -14.52 -28.06 -15.58
N ALA A 127 -14.09 -27.07 -16.37
CA ALA A 127 -12.87 -27.14 -17.13
C ALA A 127 -11.72 -27.36 -16.14
N ARG A 128 -11.19 -28.59 -16.18
CA ARG A 128 -9.93 -29.04 -15.63
C ARG A 128 -8.90 -27.90 -15.63
N ARG A 129 -8.53 -27.42 -14.44
CA ARG A 129 -7.41 -26.50 -14.24
C ARG A 129 -6.13 -27.23 -14.64
N GLN A 130 -5.79 -27.15 -15.91
CA GLN A 130 -4.50 -27.58 -16.42
C GLN A 130 -3.47 -26.57 -15.93
N THR A 131 -2.45 -27.04 -15.21
CA THR A 131 -1.17 -26.36 -15.06
C THR A 131 -0.51 -26.30 -16.44
N GLY A 132 -0.95 -25.35 -17.25
CA GLY A 132 -0.35 -24.97 -18.51
C GLY A 132 0.30 -23.61 -18.34
N ILE A 133 1.55 -23.49 -18.76
CA ILE A 133 2.21 -22.21 -18.98
C ILE A 133 1.44 -21.52 -20.12
N GLU A 134 0.50 -20.65 -19.76
CA GLU A 134 -0.25 -19.78 -20.67
C GLU A 134 0.33 -18.36 -20.67
N PRO A 135 0.22 -17.63 -21.80
CA PRO A 135 1.15 -16.58 -22.18
C PRO A 135 0.94 -15.28 -21.38
N VAL A 136 2.06 -14.54 -21.23
CA VAL A 136 2.21 -13.22 -20.58
C VAL A 136 1.12 -12.20 -20.99
N THR A 137 0.46 -12.38 -22.14
CA THR A 137 -0.64 -11.56 -22.66
C THR A 137 -1.88 -11.53 -21.75
N ALA A 138 -2.23 -12.63 -21.08
CA ALA A 138 -3.40 -12.66 -20.18
C ALA A 138 -3.16 -11.83 -18.90
N THR A 139 -1.92 -11.83 -18.39
CA THR A 139 -1.49 -11.01 -17.26
C THR A 139 -1.51 -9.52 -17.62
N ILE A 140 -1.05 -9.16 -18.82
CA ILE A 140 -1.07 -7.77 -19.32
C ILE A 140 -2.51 -7.25 -19.40
N GLY A 141 -3.47 -8.04 -19.89
CA GLY A 141 -4.88 -7.65 -19.98
C GLY A 141 -5.55 -7.40 -18.62
N TRP A 142 -5.23 -8.20 -17.59
CA TRP A 142 -5.75 -8.01 -16.23
C TRP A 142 -5.10 -6.80 -15.53
N VAL A 143 -3.81 -6.55 -15.76
CA VAL A 143 -3.09 -5.37 -15.29
C VAL A 143 -3.63 -4.09 -15.95
N GLN A 144 -3.94 -4.11 -17.25
CA GLN A 144 -4.57 -2.97 -17.94
C GLN A 144 -6.01 -2.71 -17.47
N LYS A 145 -6.78 -3.77 -17.22
CA LYS A 145 -8.15 -3.63 -16.70
C LYS A 145 -8.17 -3.07 -15.28
N THR A 146 -7.24 -3.52 -14.42
CA THR A 146 -7.09 -2.97 -13.08
C THR A 146 -6.66 -1.51 -13.15
N SER A 147 -5.66 -1.14 -13.96
CA SER A 147 -5.23 0.26 -14.11
C SER A 147 -6.35 1.18 -14.60
N ALA A 148 -7.20 0.73 -15.53
CA ALA A 148 -8.35 1.51 -16.00
C ALA A 148 -9.39 1.76 -14.88
N SER A 149 -9.67 0.76 -14.05
CA SER A 149 -10.56 0.93 -12.89
C SER A 149 -9.96 1.88 -11.84
N TYR A 150 -8.63 1.86 -11.65
CA TYR A 150 -7.93 2.81 -10.78
C TYR A 150 -8.02 4.24 -11.32
N ASP A 151 -7.75 4.43 -12.62
CA ASP A 151 -7.78 5.73 -13.26
C ASP A 151 -9.20 6.36 -13.21
N ALA A 152 -10.25 5.54 -13.37
CA ALA A 152 -11.64 5.97 -13.20
C ALA A 152 -11.95 6.44 -11.76
N ALA A 153 -11.55 5.68 -10.74
CA ALA A 153 -11.76 6.03 -9.34
C ALA A 153 -10.99 7.31 -8.94
N VAL A 154 -9.81 7.52 -9.50
CA VAL A 154 -9.04 8.76 -9.34
C VAL A 154 -9.79 9.94 -9.92
N ALA A 155 -10.30 9.82 -11.15
CA ALA A 155 -11.03 10.90 -11.84
C ALA A 155 -12.30 11.31 -11.08
N GLU A 156 -13.04 10.33 -10.55
CA GLU A 156 -14.23 10.57 -9.71
C GLU A 156 -13.88 11.39 -8.47
N LEU A 157 -12.84 10.99 -7.72
CA LEU A 157 -12.44 11.67 -6.49
C LEU A 157 -11.85 13.06 -6.76
N GLN A 158 -11.09 13.24 -7.84
CA GLN A 158 -10.62 14.56 -8.27
C GLN A 158 -11.80 15.47 -8.62
N GLY A 159 -12.82 14.94 -9.30
CA GLY A 159 -14.07 15.66 -9.58
C GLY A 159 -14.80 16.10 -8.31
N ALA A 160 -14.92 15.21 -7.32
CA ALA A 160 -15.52 15.53 -6.03
C ALA A 160 -14.76 16.64 -5.27
N LEU A 161 -13.42 16.63 -5.32
CA LEU A 161 -12.58 17.68 -4.73
C LEU A 161 -12.76 19.02 -5.43
N GLU A 162 -12.82 19.03 -6.76
CA GLU A 162 -13.04 20.25 -7.55
C GLU A 162 -14.43 20.84 -7.28
N GLN A 163 -15.46 20.00 -7.11
CA GLN A 163 -16.79 20.42 -6.67
C GLN A 163 -16.76 21.01 -5.24
N GLY A 164 -16.02 20.39 -4.32
CA GLY A 164 -15.79 20.90 -2.96
C GLY A 164 -15.08 22.26 -2.95
N ARG A 165 -14.13 22.47 -3.89
CA ARG A 165 -13.43 23.73 -4.10
C ARG A 165 -14.39 24.81 -4.63
N LYS A 166 -15.15 24.51 -5.68
CA LYS A 166 -16.12 25.44 -6.30
C LYS A 166 -17.26 25.83 -5.36
N SER A 167 -17.67 24.93 -4.48
CA SER A 167 -18.71 25.19 -3.48
C SER A 167 -18.20 25.92 -2.23
N GLY A 168 -16.90 26.24 -2.14
CA GLY A 168 -16.32 26.97 -1.01
C GLY A 168 -16.23 26.16 0.30
N ARG A 169 -16.47 24.84 0.26
CA ARG A 169 -16.46 23.96 1.43
C ARG A 169 -15.05 23.56 1.88
N LEU A 170 -14.05 23.76 1.02
CA LEU A 170 -12.64 23.48 1.30
C LEU A 170 -11.89 24.78 1.57
N ASP A 171 -11.18 24.85 2.69
CA ASP A 171 -10.32 25.99 3.02
C ASP A 171 -9.17 26.17 2.01
N SER A 172 -8.81 27.43 1.73
CA SER A 172 -7.81 27.80 0.72
C SER A 172 -6.41 27.28 1.03
N ALA A 173 -6.03 27.10 2.29
CA ALA A 173 -4.74 26.51 2.65
C ALA A 173 -4.73 25.00 2.35
N THR A 174 -5.80 24.29 2.72
CA THR A 174 -5.97 22.85 2.43
C THR A 174 -5.99 22.57 0.93
N VAL A 175 -6.69 23.40 0.15
CA VAL A 175 -6.73 23.27 -1.31
C VAL A 175 -5.32 23.39 -1.92
N ARG A 176 -4.50 24.35 -1.47
CA ARG A 176 -3.13 24.52 -1.96
C ARG A 176 -2.26 23.29 -1.69
N VAL A 177 -2.32 22.75 -0.47
CA VAL A 177 -1.56 21.54 -0.09
C VAL A 177 -2.00 20.33 -0.91
N LEU A 178 -3.31 20.15 -1.10
CA LEU A 178 -3.84 19.06 -1.92
C LEU A 178 -3.42 19.19 -3.39
N THR A 179 -3.50 20.37 -3.99
CA THR A 179 -3.06 20.60 -5.37
C THR A 179 -1.58 20.27 -5.56
N GLN A 180 -0.70 20.76 -4.67
CA GLN A 180 0.73 20.47 -4.75
C GLN A 180 1.04 18.98 -4.62
N SER A 181 0.36 18.30 -3.70
CA SER A 181 0.53 16.86 -3.48
C SER A 181 0.08 16.06 -4.70
N LEU A 182 -1.05 16.42 -5.31
CA LEU A 182 -1.56 15.76 -6.50
C LEU A 182 -0.64 15.92 -7.71
N VAL A 183 -0.12 17.12 -7.95
CA VAL A 183 0.85 17.37 -9.03
C VAL A 183 2.10 16.50 -8.86
N THR A 184 2.62 16.42 -7.63
CA THR A 184 3.81 15.61 -7.33
C THR A 184 3.55 14.13 -7.60
N ILE A 185 2.44 13.59 -7.08
CA ILE A 185 2.06 12.18 -7.25
C ILE A 185 1.81 11.84 -8.74
N ASP A 186 1.16 12.74 -9.49
CA ASP A 186 0.88 12.53 -10.91
C ASP A 186 2.15 12.45 -11.74
N SER A 187 3.12 13.32 -11.46
CA SER A 187 4.42 13.29 -12.12
C SER A 187 5.18 11.99 -11.84
N ALA A 188 5.13 11.49 -10.60
CA ALA A 188 5.75 10.22 -10.21
C ALA A 188 5.11 9.01 -10.92
N ILE A 189 3.79 8.99 -11.10
CA ILE A 189 3.10 7.92 -11.83
C ILE A 189 3.51 7.91 -13.30
N VAL A 190 3.61 9.09 -13.94
CA VAL A 190 4.05 9.19 -15.34
C VAL A 190 5.50 8.69 -15.48
N GLN A 191 6.38 9.06 -14.56
CA GLN A 191 7.77 8.58 -14.55
C GLN A 191 7.85 7.06 -14.35
N ALA A 192 7.10 6.51 -13.40
CA ALA A 192 7.06 5.07 -13.15
C ALA A 192 6.53 4.28 -14.37
N ARG A 193 5.48 4.78 -15.04
CA ARG A 193 4.96 4.16 -16.27
C ARG A 193 5.97 4.19 -17.41
N ARG A 194 6.72 5.29 -17.58
CA ARG A 194 7.79 5.41 -18.59
C ARG A 194 8.94 4.44 -18.30
N ALA A 195 9.37 4.34 -17.04
CA ALA A 195 10.40 3.39 -16.64
C ALA A 195 9.97 1.94 -16.88
N LEU A 196 8.71 1.62 -16.57
CA LEU A 196 8.15 0.28 -16.82
C LEU A 196 8.00 -0.04 -18.32
N ALA A 197 7.76 0.96 -19.17
CA ALA A 197 7.76 0.76 -20.62
C ALA A 197 9.17 0.45 -21.17
N ALA A 198 10.22 0.96 -20.53
CA ALA A 198 11.60 0.67 -20.88
C ALA A 198 12.08 -0.70 -20.36
N ASP A 199 11.57 -1.13 -19.20
CA ASP A 199 11.83 -2.45 -18.61
C ASP A 199 10.55 -3.10 -18.06
N PRO A 200 9.78 -3.81 -18.91
CA PRO A 200 8.51 -4.44 -18.51
C PRO A 200 8.69 -5.63 -17.56
N GLY A 201 9.89 -6.21 -17.50
CA GLY A 201 10.20 -7.41 -16.70
C GLY A 201 10.56 -7.11 -15.25
N SER A 202 10.78 -5.84 -14.90
CA SER A 202 11.16 -5.45 -13.55
C SER A 202 10.01 -5.63 -12.55
N ALA A 203 10.13 -6.64 -11.68
CA ALA A 203 9.20 -6.88 -10.59
C ALA A 203 9.12 -5.68 -9.62
N TYR A 204 10.26 -5.02 -9.38
CA TYR A 204 10.35 -3.83 -8.54
C TYR A 204 9.53 -2.66 -9.09
N LEU A 205 9.62 -2.36 -10.39
CA LEU A 205 8.86 -1.26 -11.01
C LEU A 205 7.35 -1.52 -11.00
N ASN A 206 6.95 -2.77 -11.21
CA ASN A 206 5.54 -3.18 -11.10
C ASN A 206 5.00 -2.98 -9.68
N GLN A 207 5.76 -3.40 -8.65
CA GLN A 207 5.36 -3.22 -7.25
C GLN A 207 5.33 -1.74 -6.85
N HIS A 208 6.35 -0.97 -7.24
CA HIS A 208 6.45 0.46 -6.95
C HIS A 208 5.31 1.27 -7.57
N LEU A 209 4.92 0.96 -8.82
CA LEU A 209 3.78 1.58 -9.48
C LEU A 209 2.47 1.28 -8.72
N ALA A 210 2.25 0.02 -8.35
CA ALA A 210 1.05 -0.39 -7.61
C ALA A 210 0.94 0.29 -6.24
N ASP A 211 2.05 0.44 -5.52
CA ASP A 211 2.10 1.13 -4.23
C ASP A 211 1.81 2.63 -4.38
N THR A 212 2.37 3.26 -5.40
CA THR A 212 2.16 4.69 -5.69
C THR A 212 0.70 4.98 -6.05
N MET A 213 0.08 4.12 -6.87
CA MET A 213 -1.33 4.23 -7.22
C MET A 213 -2.25 4.05 -6.00
N ARG A 214 -1.93 3.13 -5.08
CA ARG A 214 -2.66 2.94 -3.81
C ARG A 214 -2.61 4.18 -2.93
N ARG A 215 -1.43 4.78 -2.76
CA ARG A 215 -1.25 6.03 -1.99
C ARG A 215 -2.06 7.19 -2.57
N LYS A 216 -2.09 7.34 -3.89
CA LYS A 216 -2.90 8.36 -4.57
C LYS A 216 -4.38 8.24 -4.23
N LEU A 217 -4.94 7.03 -4.35
CA LEU A 217 -6.35 6.79 -4.03
C LEU A 217 -6.67 7.05 -2.56
N GLU A 218 -5.79 6.65 -1.64
CA GLU A 218 -6.00 6.89 -0.23
C GLU A 218 -6.01 8.38 0.11
N LEU A 219 -5.07 9.15 -0.45
CA LEU A 219 -5.05 10.61 -0.29
C LEU A 219 -6.32 11.25 -0.84
N LEU A 220 -6.75 10.86 -2.03
CA LEU A 220 -7.97 11.38 -2.66
C LEU A 220 -9.23 11.04 -1.85
N ARG A 221 -9.33 9.82 -1.30
CA ARG A 221 -10.43 9.42 -0.41
C ARG A 221 -10.44 10.21 0.90
N ARG A 222 -9.28 10.39 1.54
CA ARG A 222 -9.17 11.21 2.76
C ARG A 222 -9.51 12.68 2.49
N ALA A 223 -9.09 13.20 1.35
CA ALA A 223 -9.40 14.57 0.97
C ALA A 223 -10.91 14.74 0.70
N SER A 224 -11.56 13.77 0.04
CA SER A 224 -13.00 13.82 -0.23
C SER A 224 -13.85 13.66 1.03
N THR A 225 -13.41 12.91 2.05
CA THR A 225 -14.09 12.84 3.35
C THR A 225 -13.96 14.13 4.18
N LEU A 226 -12.92 14.93 3.95
CA LEU A 226 -12.74 16.24 4.60
C LEU A 226 -13.57 17.35 3.93
N ALA A 227 -13.91 17.23 2.65
CA ALA A 227 -14.75 18.19 1.91
C ALA A 227 -16.17 18.40 2.48
N PRO A 228 -16.85 17.41 3.10
CA PRO A 228 -18.12 17.64 3.77
C PRO A 228 -18.00 18.15 5.22
N ALA A 229 -16.83 18.11 5.86
CA ALA A 229 -16.72 18.10 7.32
C ALA A 229 -16.74 19.45 8.07
N ARG A 230 -17.09 20.57 7.42
CA ARG A 230 -17.35 21.84 8.13
C ARG A 230 -18.67 22.46 7.68
N THR A 231 -19.68 22.33 8.53
CA THR A 231 -20.79 23.29 8.68
C THR A 231 -20.56 24.07 9.96
#